data_AF-A0A3C0JAG4-F1
#
_entry.id   AF-A0A3C0JAG4-F1
#
_cell.length_a   1.000
_cell.length_b   1.000
_cell.length_c   1.000
_cell.angle_alpha   90.00
_cell.angle_beta   90.00
_cell.angle_gamma   90.00
#
_symmetry.space_group_name_H-M   'P 1'
#
loop_
_entity.id
_entity.type
_entity.pdbx_description
1 polymer ?
#
loop_
_entity_poly.entity_id
_entity_poly.type
_entity_poly.pdbx_seq_one_letter_code
_entity_poly.pdbx_strand_id
1 'polypeptide(L)'
;MGKIHYLADEEISLKAKGLLSILLCLPDEADKSVTALQEYTSDGAARIKASLIELENFKYIERFRDRKSNGRIGSVKITATPTREAEEK
;
A
#
# COMPACT_ATOMS: atom_id res chain seq x y z
N MET A 1 12.69 -19.48 -5.72
CA MET A 1 11.64 -18.50 -5.40
C MET A 1 11.23 -17.78 -6.68
N GLY A 2 9.97 -17.91 -7.10
CA GLY A 2 9.44 -17.11 -8.20
C GLY A 2 8.96 -15.76 -7.68
N LYS A 3 9.24 -14.67 -8.39
CA LYS A 3 8.65 -13.36 -8.10
C LYS A 3 7.33 -13.23 -8.85
N ILE A 4 6.29 -12.79 -8.16
CA ILE A 4 4.98 -12.53 -8.74
C ILE A 4 4.84 -11.01 -8.89
N HIS A 5 4.58 -10.55 -10.12
CA HIS A 5 4.27 -9.14 -10.37
C HIS A 5 2.82 -8.85 -10.01
N TYR A 6 2.57 -7.73 -9.32
CA TYR A 6 1.25 -7.43 -8.75
C TYR A 6 0.09 -7.41 -9.77
N LEU A 7 0.36 -7.00 -11.02
CA LEU A 7 -0.66 -7.03 -12.07
C LEU A 7 -1.08 -8.46 -12.45
N ALA A 8 -0.15 -9.41 -12.38
CA ALA A 8 -0.39 -10.82 -12.68
C ALA A 8 -0.85 -11.63 -11.46
N ASP A 9 -0.83 -11.04 -10.27
CA ASP A 9 -1.21 -11.73 -9.04
C ASP A 9 -2.73 -11.87 -8.92
N GLU A 10 -3.22 -13.10 -8.96
CA GLU A 10 -4.66 -13.41 -8.86
C GLU A 10 -5.18 -13.41 -7.41
N GLU A 11 -4.29 -13.39 -6.41
CA GLU A 11 -4.67 -13.43 -5.00
C GLU A 11 -5.06 -12.04 -4.43
N ILE A 12 -4.77 -10.96 -5.17
CA ILE A 12 -5.14 -9.59 -4.78
C ILE A 12 -6.24 -9.00 -5.67
N SER A 13 -7.09 -8.20 -5.05
CA SER A 13 -8.20 -7.53 -5.71
C SER A 13 -7.73 -6.50 -6.75
N LEU A 14 -8.56 -6.27 -7.78
CA LEU A 14 -8.30 -5.22 -8.77
C LEU A 14 -8.19 -3.81 -8.14
N LYS A 15 -8.90 -3.58 -7.03
CA LYS A 15 -8.79 -2.32 -6.26
C LYS A 15 -7.41 -2.19 -5.61
N ALA A 16 -6.89 -3.24 -5.00
CA ALA A 16 -5.54 -3.26 -4.46
C ALA A 16 -4.49 -3.03 -5.55
N LYS A 17 -4.64 -3.65 -6.74
CA LYS A 17 -3.77 -3.40 -7.90
C LYS A 17 -3.80 -1.93 -8.33
N GLY A 18 -4.98 -1.33 -8.41
CA GLY A 18 -5.15 0.09 -8.73
C GLY A 18 -4.46 1.00 -7.71
N LEU A 19 -4.71 0.75 -6.42
CA LEU A 19 -4.09 1.54 -5.36
C LEU A 19 -2.56 1.38 -5.33
N LEU A 20 -2.04 0.17 -5.54
CA LEU A 20 -0.60 -0.07 -5.61
C LEU A 20 0.03 0.66 -6.80
N SER A 21 -0.66 0.73 -7.94
CA SER A 21 -0.19 1.50 -9.11
C SER A 21 -0.05 2.99 -8.79
N ILE A 22 -0.99 3.56 -8.01
CA ILE A 22 -0.87 4.94 -7.51
C ILE A 22 0.35 5.05 -6.61
N LEU A 23 0.50 4.17 -5.61
CA LEU A 23 1.61 4.21 -4.66
C LEU A 23 2.99 4.12 -5.31
N LEU A 24 3.13 3.29 -6.35
CA LEU A 24 4.38 3.12 -7.11
C LEU A 24 4.74 4.34 -7.96
N CYS A 25 3.77 5.17 -8.35
CA CYS A 25 3.99 6.41 -9.09
C CYS A 25 4.30 7.60 -8.17
N LEU A 26 4.04 7.50 -6.87
CA LEU A 26 4.26 8.59 -5.92
C LEU A 26 5.72 8.65 -5.47
N PRO A 27 6.32 9.85 -5.37
CA PRO A 27 7.65 10.05 -4.78
C PRO A 27 7.77 9.47 -3.36
N ASP A 28 8.99 9.18 -2.92
CA ASP A 28 9.26 8.60 -1.60
C ASP A 28 8.88 9.54 -0.45
N GLU A 29 8.92 10.84 -0.70
CA GLU A 29 8.62 11.94 0.22
C GLU A 29 7.13 12.33 0.20
N ALA A 30 6.34 11.78 -0.73
CA ALA A 30 4.93 12.11 -0.86
C ALA A 30 4.14 11.69 0.39
N ASP A 31 3.13 12.48 0.75
CA ASP A 31 2.17 12.06 1.76
C ASP A 31 1.32 10.89 1.22
N LYS A 32 1.50 9.72 1.83
CA LYS A 32 0.78 8.48 1.50
C LYS A 32 -0.29 8.16 2.55
N SER A 33 -0.76 9.16 3.29
CA SER A 33 -1.88 9.04 4.22
C SER A 33 -3.17 8.65 3.48
N VAL A 34 -4.12 8.06 4.22
CA VAL A 34 -5.43 7.71 3.63
C VAL A 34 -6.14 8.94 3.07
N THR A 35 -6.00 10.08 3.74
CA THR A 35 -6.59 11.36 3.28
C THR A 35 -5.96 11.81 1.96
N ALA A 36 -4.64 11.81 1.84
CA ALA A 36 -3.97 12.15 0.59
C ALA A 36 -4.34 11.19 -0.55
N LEU A 37 -4.44 9.89 -0.26
CA LEU A 37 -4.83 8.89 -1.25
C LEU A 37 -6.26 9.07 -1.78
N GLN A 38 -7.17 9.69 -1.02
CA GLN A 38 -8.53 10.02 -1.50
C GLN A 38 -8.52 11.06 -2.62
N GLU A 39 -7.43 11.79 -2.84
CA GLU A 39 -7.32 12.75 -3.95
C GLU A 39 -7.04 12.05 -5.29
N TYR A 40 -6.52 10.82 -5.26
CA TYR A 40 -6.14 10.05 -6.46
C TYR A 40 -7.19 9.02 -6.89
N THR A 41 -8.21 8.77 -6.07
CA THR A 41 -9.26 7.79 -6.35
C THR A 41 -10.62 8.25 -5.83
N SER A 42 -11.70 7.84 -6.50
CA SER A 42 -13.07 8.04 -6.03
C SER A 42 -13.45 7.17 -4.81
N ASP A 43 -12.57 6.27 -4.38
CA ASP A 43 -12.83 5.40 -3.23
C ASP A 43 -12.78 6.16 -1.89
N GLY A 44 -13.75 5.89 -1.03
CA GLY A 44 -13.77 6.42 0.33
C GLY A 44 -12.70 5.79 1.23
N ALA A 45 -12.37 6.49 2.33
CA ALA A 45 -11.33 6.11 3.29
C ALA A 45 -11.38 4.64 3.76
N ALA A 46 -12.58 4.07 3.95
CA ALA A 46 -12.73 2.67 4.37
C ALA A 46 -12.21 1.68 3.32
N ARG A 47 -12.49 1.94 2.04
CA ARG A 47 -12.06 1.07 0.93
C ARG A 47 -10.56 1.18 0.67
N ILE A 48 -10.00 2.39 0.80
CA ILE A 48 -8.55 2.61 0.75
C ILE A 48 -7.86 1.84 1.88
N LYS A 49 -8.35 1.94 3.12
CA LYS A 49 -7.79 1.20 4.26
C LYS A 49 -7.81 -0.30 4.04
N ALA A 50 -8.93 -0.84 3.56
CA ALA A 50 -9.06 -2.27 3.24
C ALA A 50 -8.04 -2.71 2.19
N SER A 51 -7.90 -1.95 1.10
CA SER A 51 -6.94 -2.25 0.03
C SER A 51 -5.49 -2.19 0.52
N LEU A 52 -5.16 -1.23 1.38
CA LEU A 52 -3.82 -1.18 1.98
C LEU A 52 -3.55 -2.34 2.94
N ILE A 53 -4.55 -2.80 3.70
CA ILE A 53 -4.41 -4.00 4.56
C ILE A 53 -4.15 -5.24 3.69
N GLU A 54 -4.90 -5.39 2.61
CA GLU A 54 -4.71 -6.47 1.63
C GLU A 54 -3.28 -6.45 1.06
N LEU A 55 -2.81 -5.30 0.57
CA LEU A 55 -1.45 -5.15 0.03
C LEU A 55 -0.36 -5.46 1.07
N GLU A 56 -0.57 -5.11 2.34
CA GLU A 56 0.35 -5.38 3.44
C GLU A 56 0.40 -6.88 3.77
N ASN A 57 -0.75 -7.57 3.74
CA ASN A 57 -0.83 -9.01 3.93
C ASN A 57 -0.05 -9.77 2.84
N PHE A 58 -0.15 -9.33 1.59
CA PHE A 58 0.57 -9.90 0.45
C PHE A 58 1.98 -9.34 0.25
N LYS A 59 2.51 -8.56 1.20
CA LYS A 59 3.90 -8.04 1.17
C LYS A 59 4.22 -7.14 -0.03
N TYR A 60 3.22 -6.53 -0.64
CA TYR A 60 3.42 -5.50 -1.66
C TYR A 60 3.73 -4.13 -1.06
N ILE A 61 3.30 -3.88 0.18
CA ILE A 61 3.63 -2.67 0.91
C ILE A 61 4.13 -2.95 2.32
N GLU A 62 4.94 -2.03 2.83
CA GLU A 62 5.31 -1.93 4.24
C GLU A 62 4.92 -0.56 4.78
N ARG A 63 4.41 -0.53 6.02
CA ARG A 63 3.97 0.69 6.70
C ARG A 63 4.86 1.00 7.88
N PHE A 64 5.48 2.17 7.84
CA PHE A 64 6.19 2.73 8.99
C PHE A 64 5.33 3.82 9.62
N ARG A 65 5.12 3.70 10.93
CA ARG A 65 4.43 4.73 11.72
C ARG A 65 5.41 5.34 12.67
N ASP A 66 5.81 6.58 12.42
CA ASP A 66 6.56 7.32 13.42
C ASP A 66 5.65 7.62 14.60
N ARG A 67 6.12 7.33 15.80
CA ARG A 67 5.51 7.85 17.03
C ARG A 67 6.30 9.09 17.41
N LYS A 68 5.66 10.26 17.34
CA LYS A 68 6.29 11.47 17.86
C LYS A 68 6.44 11.33 19.38
N SER A 69 7.49 11.91 19.93
CA SER A 69 7.80 11.90 21.37
C SER A 69 6.68 12.47 22.26
N ASN A 70 5.74 13.22 21.68
CA ASN A 70 4.56 13.77 22.34
C ASN A 70 3.32 12.85 22.33
N GLY A 71 3.47 11.57 21.96
CA GLY A 71 2.39 10.59 21.93
C GLY A 71 1.39 10.74 20.77
N ARG A 72 1.59 11.71 19.86
CA ARG A 72 0.79 11.82 18.64
C ARG A 72 1.29 10.84 17.58
N ILE A 73 0.36 10.27 16.83
CA ILE A 73 0.66 9.51 15.61
C ILE A 73 1.40 10.46 14.66
N GLY A 74 2.64 10.12 14.31
CA GLY A 74 3.45 10.85 13.34
C GLY A 74 3.02 10.53 11.91
N SER A 75 3.86 10.92 10.95
CA SER A 75 3.65 10.59 9.54
C SER A 75 3.60 9.07 9.34
N VAL A 76 2.69 8.61 8.49
CA VAL A 76 2.67 7.23 8.00
C VAL A 76 3.49 7.21 6.73
N LYS A 77 4.58 6.47 6.73
CA LYS A 77 5.36 6.20 5.51
C LYS A 77 4.94 4.87 4.94
N ILE A 78 4.72 4.82 3.62
CA ILE A 78 4.41 3.60 2.89
C ILE A 78 5.50 3.36 1.86
N THR A 79 6.16 2.22 1.97
CA THR A 79 7.06 1.70 0.95
C THR A 79 6.30 0.67 0.13
N ALA A 80 6.34 0.78 -1.20
CA ALA A 80 5.63 -0.10 -2.12
C ALA A 80 6.60 -0.81 -3.06
N THR A 81 6.31 -2.05 -3.44
CA THR A 81 7.10 -2.83 -4.39
C THR A 81 6.20 -3.46 -5.45
N PRO A 82 6.66 -3.61 -6.71
CA PRO A 82 5.84 -4.17 -7.79
C PRO A 82 5.77 -5.70 -7.76
N THR A 83 6.59 -6.36 -6.93
CA THR A 83 6.70 -7.82 -6.90
C THR A 83 6.76 -8.33 -5.46
N ARG A 84 6.08 -9.45 -5.19
CA ARG A 84 6.28 -10.24 -3.97
C ARG A 84 6.95 -11.57 -4.27
N GLU A 85 7.54 -12.17 -3.25
CA GLU A 85 8.03 -13.56 -3.32
C GLU A 85 6.82 -14.51 -3.28
N ALA A 86 6.83 -15.55 -4.12
CA ALA A 86 5.88 -16.64 -4.02
C ALA A 86 6.20 -17.47 -2.78
N GLU A 87 5.26 -17.54 -1.83
CA GLU A 87 5.34 -18.51 -0.74
C GLU A 87 5.08 -19.91 -1.31
N GLU A 88 5.98 -20.87 -1.05
CA GLU A 88 5.67 -22.29 -1.29
C GLU A 88 4.53 -22.69 -0.34
N LYS A 89 3.38 -23.07 -0.92
CA LYS A 89 2.28 -23.68 -0.19
C LYS A 89 2.64 -25.07 0.32
#